data_AF-A0A6P0LKA9-F1
#
_entry.id   AF-A0A6P0LKA9-F1
#
_cell.length_a   1.000
_cell.length_b   1.000
_cell.length_c   1.000
_cell.angle_alpha   90.00
_cell.angle_beta   90.00
_cell.angle_gamma   90.00
#
_symmetry.space_group_name_H-M   'P 1'
#
loop_
_entity.id
_entity.type
_entity.pdbx_description
1 polymer ?
#
loop_
_entity_poly.entity_id
_entity_poly.type
_entity_poly.pdbx_seq_one_letter_code
_entity_poly.pdbx_strand_id
1 'polypeptide(L)'
;MRVFVLNKNRQPLDPCKPARARILLSTGKAKVYRRYPFTIILTEEIKDPVTHEHQLKIDPGAKTSGLAIVQGTRLIWGAELSHRGFQIRVALSSRRQLRRSRRNRKTRYRKPRFLNRTRPKGWLAPSLTSRVQNILTWVKKLIRFCPITGISQELVRFDTQKLQNPEISGIEYQQGTLYGYELREYLLEKWNRKCAYCGATGTQLEIEHIKPLSKGGSNRVSNLTIACHPCNQAKSNQDIELFLSKKPSILKRILSQSLRPLADAASVNSTRWKLYYELKSIGLPVEVGSGGLTKFNRCRQNLPKTHWLDAANVGKVETLIIEVTLPLVITAKGHGTRQLCRTNKYGFPIRHCSRIKFHKGFQTGDIVRAVVTKGKNIGTYVGRVATRKSGSFNISTLGGLVQGISHKYCRFIHRKDGYAYTN
;
A
#
# COMPACT_ATOMS: atom_id res chain seq x y z
N MET A 1 -4.18 -13.64 -14.22
CA MET A 1 -2.83 -13.03 -14.25
C MET A 1 -1.95 -13.83 -15.19
N ARG A 2 -1.22 -13.14 -16.07
CA ARG A 2 -0.16 -13.76 -16.87
C ARG A 2 1.04 -14.17 -16.00
N VAL A 3 1.79 -15.14 -16.51
CA VAL A 3 3.00 -15.67 -15.87
C VAL A 3 4.21 -14.97 -16.45
N PHE A 4 5.09 -14.45 -15.60
CA PHE A 4 6.34 -13.83 -16.04
C PHE A 4 7.27 -14.89 -16.62
N VAL A 5 7.94 -14.55 -17.72
CA VAL A 5 8.84 -15.46 -18.43
C VAL A 5 10.20 -14.81 -18.53
N LEU A 6 11.24 -15.57 -18.18
CA LEU A 6 12.63 -15.18 -18.39
C LEU A 6 13.23 -16.07 -19.47
N ASN A 7 14.06 -15.46 -20.31
CA ASN A 7 14.96 -16.18 -21.20
C ASN A 7 16.03 -16.92 -20.38
N LYS A 8 16.77 -17.84 -21.00
CA LYS A 8 17.83 -18.62 -20.34
C LYS A 8 18.90 -17.72 -19.68
N ASN A 9 19.23 -16.61 -20.33
CA ASN A 9 20.16 -15.58 -19.87
C ASN A 9 19.56 -14.61 -18.81
N ARG A 10 18.33 -14.85 -18.35
CA ARG A 10 17.55 -14.02 -17.39
C ARG A 10 17.08 -12.67 -17.93
N GLN A 11 17.11 -12.45 -19.24
CA GLN A 11 16.42 -11.33 -19.86
C GLN A 11 14.89 -11.51 -19.72
N PRO A 12 14.13 -10.48 -19.32
CA PRO A 12 12.67 -10.55 -19.27
C PRO A 12 12.06 -10.65 -20.66
N LEU A 13 11.11 -11.56 -20.81
CA LEU A 13 10.28 -11.73 -22.00
C LEU A 13 8.83 -11.33 -21.69
N ASP A 14 8.02 -11.23 -22.74
CA ASP A 14 6.58 -11.02 -22.60
C ASP A 14 5.93 -12.06 -21.67
N PRO A 15 5.11 -11.63 -20.69
CA PRO A 15 4.35 -12.54 -19.86
C PRO A 15 3.38 -13.37 -20.70
N CYS A 16 3.27 -14.66 -20.39
CA CYS A 16 2.43 -15.59 -21.14
C CYS A 16 1.17 -16.00 -20.37
N LYS A 17 0.17 -16.54 -21.08
CA LYS A 17 -1.03 -17.10 -20.46
C LYS A 17 -0.68 -18.30 -19.55
N PRO A 18 -1.38 -18.52 -18.43
CA PRO A 18 -1.14 -19.67 -17.54
C PRO A 18 -1.19 -21.02 -18.25
N ALA A 19 -2.01 -21.18 -19.29
CA ALA A 19 -2.05 -22.39 -20.11
C ALA A 19 -0.69 -22.67 -20.80
N ARG A 20 -0.10 -21.66 -21.45
CA ARG A 20 1.23 -21.77 -22.07
C ARG A 20 2.32 -22.06 -21.04
N ALA A 21 2.28 -21.40 -19.89
CA ALA A 21 3.23 -21.68 -18.80
C ALA A 21 3.14 -23.13 -18.31
N ARG A 22 1.92 -23.71 -18.19
CA ARG A 22 1.74 -25.12 -17.83
C ARG A 22 2.36 -26.06 -18.86
N ILE A 23 2.11 -25.82 -20.16
CA ILE A 23 2.70 -26.62 -21.25
C ILE A 23 4.22 -26.56 -21.22
N LEU A 24 4.81 -25.37 -21.07
CA LEU A 24 6.26 -25.21 -21.00
C LEU A 24 6.88 -25.94 -19.80
N LEU A 25 6.19 -25.95 -18.66
CA LEU A 25 6.64 -26.66 -17.46
C LEU A 25 6.49 -28.18 -17.61
N SER A 26 5.37 -28.67 -18.13
CA SER A 26 5.12 -30.12 -18.28
C SER A 26 6.00 -30.76 -19.35
N THR A 27 6.35 -30.00 -20.40
CA THR A 27 7.26 -30.45 -21.47
C THR A 27 8.74 -30.24 -21.14
N GLY A 28 9.08 -29.72 -19.95
CA GLY A 28 10.46 -29.50 -19.52
C GLY A 28 11.18 -28.31 -20.19
N LYS A 29 10.50 -27.55 -21.06
CA LYS A 29 11.03 -26.37 -21.77
C LYS A 29 11.21 -25.13 -20.88
N ALA A 30 10.67 -25.18 -19.66
CA ALA A 30 10.87 -24.14 -18.66
C ALA A 30 10.98 -24.74 -17.25
N LYS A 31 11.60 -23.99 -16.34
CA LYS A 31 11.68 -24.30 -14.91
C LYS A 31 11.07 -23.17 -14.09
N VAL A 32 10.53 -23.50 -12.92
CA VAL A 32 10.07 -22.48 -11.97
C VAL A 32 11.29 -21.72 -11.46
N TYR A 33 11.40 -20.44 -11.81
CA TYR A 33 12.44 -19.56 -11.32
C TYR A 33 12.10 -19.00 -9.94
N ARG A 34 10.84 -18.57 -9.76
CA ARG A 34 10.35 -17.98 -8.51
C ARG A 34 8.85 -18.19 -8.34
N ARG A 35 8.41 -18.31 -7.09
CA ARG A 35 6.99 -18.45 -6.75
C ARG A 35 6.23 -17.12 -6.72
N TYR A 36 6.84 -16.03 -6.21
CA TYR A 36 6.19 -14.72 -6.06
C TYR A 36 7.04 -13.52 -6.53
N PRO A 37 6.57 -12.76 -7.55
CA PRO A 37 5.50 -13.17 -8.45
C PRO A 37 5.88 -14.48 -9.17
N PHE A 38 4.89 -15.20 -9.69
CA PHE A 38 5.16 -16.48 -10.34
C PHE A 38 5.91 -16.25 -11.64
N THR A 39 7.13 -16.78 -11.72
CA THR A 39 8.06 -16.55 -12.82
C THR A 39 8.67 -17.88 -13.24
N ILE A 40 8.65 -18.16 -14.53
CA ILE A 40 9.34 -19.29 -15.14
C ILE A 40 10.56 -18.80 -15.92
N ILE A 41 11.55 -19.66 -16.07
CA ILE A 41 12.73 -19.42 -16.91
C ILE A 41 12.82 -20.51 -17.96
N LEU A 42 13.05 -20.14 -19.22
CA LEU A 42 13.22 -21.08 -20.32
C LEU A 42 14.53 -21.86 -20.17
N THR A 43 14.54 -23.12 -20.62
CA THR A 43 15.75 -23.97 -20.63
C THR A 43 16.63 -23.70 -21.84
N GLU A 44 16.03 -23.24 -22.92
CA GLU A 44 16.68 -22.84 -24.16
C GLU A 44 16.67 -21.32 -24.30
N GLU A 45 17.69 -20.80 -24.97
CA GLU A 45 17.82 -19.37 -25.22
C GLU A 45 17.05 -19.00 -26.49
N ILE A 46 16.21 -17.99 -26.39
CA ILE A 46 15.61 -17.34 -27.55
C ILE A 46 16.58 -16.24 -27.99
N LYS A 47 17.09 -16.34 -29.21
CA LYS A 47 17.84 -15.27 -29.87
C LYS A 47 16.87 -14.18 -30.34
N ASP A 48 17.27 -12.93 -30.18
CA ASP A 48 16.52 -11.74 -30.62
C ASP A 48 15.03 -11.75 -30.24
N PRO A 49 14.72 -11.82 -28.93
CA PRO A 49 13.35 -11.91 -28.47
C PRO A 49 12.57 -10.64 -28.80
N VAL A 50 11.45 -10.79 -29.51
CA VAL A 50 10.47 -9.71 -29.69
C VAL A 50 9.68 -9.55 -28.40
N THR A 51 9.70 -8.34 -27.85
CA THR A 51 8.88 -7.95 -26.69
C THR A 51 8.04 -6.74 -27.03
N HIS A 52 6.91 -6.59 -26.34
CA HIS A 52 6.03 -5.44 -26.54
C HIS A 52 6.12 -4.48 -25.35
N GLU A 53 5.57 -3.29 -25.53
CA GLU A 53 5.52 -2.30 -24.47
C GLU A 53 4.64 -2.74 -23.30
N HIS A 54 5.17 -2.57 -22.08
CA HIS A 54 4.46 -2.84 -20.84
C HIS A 54 4.52 -1.61 -19.94
N GLN A 55 3.35 -1.12 -19.58
CA GLN A 55 3.20 0.00 -18.67
C GLN A 55 2.94 -0.51 -17.25
N LEU A 56 3.83 -0.14 -16.32
CA LEU A 56 3.60 -0.39 -14.90
C LEU A 56 2.82 0.77 -14.28
N LYS A 57 1.59 0.52 -13.88
CA LYS A 57 0.73 1.52 -13.25
C LYS A 57 0.65 1.33 -11.74
N ILE A 58 0.71 2.44 -11.01
CA ILE A 58 0.86 2.50 -9.55
C ILE A 58 -0.17 3.46 -8.98
N ASP A 59 -1.01 2.97 -8.07
CA ASP A 59 -1.86 3.78 -7.19
C ASP A 59 -1.29 3.77 -5.77
N PRO A 60 -0.57 4.83 -5.33
CA PRO A 60 0.00 4.89 -4.00
C PRO A 60 -1.05 5.19 -2.92
N GLY A 61 -1.51 4.17 -2.18
CA GLY A 61 -2.34 4.39 -0.99
C GLY A 61 -1.59 4.40 0.36
N ALA A 62 -2.28 4.91 1.38
CA ALA A 62 -1.72 5.05 2.74
C ALA A 62 -1.44 3.70 3.42
N LYS A 63 -2.40 2.77 3.30
CA LYS A 63 -2.37 1.42 3.86
C LYS A 63 -1.99 0.39 2.80
N THR A 64 -2.59 0.48 1.62
CA THR A 64 -2.38 -0.45 0.51
C THR A 64 -2.13 0.36 -0.75
N SER A 65 -1.14 -0.04 -1.56
CA SER A 65 -0.93 0.49 -2.90
C SER A 65 -1.34 -0.53 -3.95
N GLY A 66 -2.02 -0.08 -4.99
CA GLY A 66 -2.26 -0.88 -6.18
C GLY A 66 -1.06 -0.89 -7.10
N LEU A 67 -0.82 -2.03 -7.73
CA LEU A 67 0.14 -2.21 -8.81
C LEU A 67 -0.55 -2.96 -9.95
N ALA A 68 -0.34 -2.53 -11.18
CA ALA A 68 -0.91 -3.14 -12.36
C ALA A 68 0.10 -3.10 -13.52
N ILE A 69 0.15 -4.15 -14.33
CA ILE A 69 0.90 -4.13 -15.59
C ILE A 69 -0.10 -4.24 -16.73
N VAL A 70 -0.02 -3.27 -17.64
CA VAL A 70 -0.85 -3.17 -18.83
C VAL A 70 0.02 -3.34 -20.07
N GLN A 71 -0.45 -4.15 -21.01
CA GLN A 71 0.16 -4.37 -22.33
C GLN A 71 -0.87 -3.92 -23.38
N GLY A 72 -0.64 -2.77 -24.04
CA GLY A 72 -1.66 -2.11 -24.87
C GLY A 72 -2.91 -1.77 -24.06
N THR A 73 -4.06 -2.37 -24.38
CA THR A 73 -5.32 -2.24 -23.61
C THR A 73 -5.55 -3.38 -22.61
N ARG A 74 -4.64 -4.36 -22.53
CA ARG A 74 -4.84 -5.57 -21.71
C ARG A 74 -4.21 -5.42 -20.34
N LEU A 75 -5.01 -5.53 -19.29
CA LEU A 75 -4.52 -5.66 -17.92
C LEU A 75 -4.08 -7.10 -17.68
N ILE A 76 -2.77 -7.34 -17.70
CA ILE A 76 -2.19 -8.69 -17.69
C ILE A 76 -1.76 -9.16 -16.30
N TRP A 77 -1.48 -8.24 -15.39
CA TRP A 77 -1.06 -8.53 -14.02
C TRP A 77 -1.52 -7.45 -13.06
N GLY A 78 -1.91 -7.84 -11.84
CA GLY A 78 -2.37 -6.91 -10.80
C GLY A 78 -1.94 -7.38 -9.42
N ALA A 79 -1.70 -6.45 -8.50
CA ALA A 79 -1.35 -6.74 -7.13
C ALA A 79 -1.76 -5.64 -6.16
N GLU A 80 -1.96 -6.03 -4.90
CA GLU A 80 -2.23 -5.12 -3.79
C GLU A 80 -1.12 -5.23 -2.75
N LEU A 81 -0.36 -4.13 -2.59
CA LEU A 81 0.76 -4.03 -1.67
C LEU A 81 0.34 -3.37 -0.36
N SER A 82 0.03 -4.18 0.65
CA SER A 82 -0.23 -3.75 2.02
C SER A 82 1.06 -3.33 2.72
N HIS A 83 1.11 -2.06 3.12
CA HIS A 83 2.23 -1.43 3.81
C HIS A 83 2.22 -1.69 5.31
N ARG A 84 3.40 -1.54 5.92
CA ARG A 84 3.58 -1.67 7.37
C ARG A 84 3.79 -0.35 8.12
N GLY A 85 3.46 0.76 7.47
CA GLY A 85 3.71 2.11 8.00
C GLY A 85 3.02 2.37 9.34
N PHE A 86 1.80 1.86 9.52
CA PHE A 86 1.06 1.95 10.77
C PHE A 86 1.76 1.20 11.91
N GLN A 87 2.18 -0.05 11.69
CA GLN A 87 2.90 -0.83 12.70
C GLN A 87 4.23 -0.15 13.08
N ILE A 88 4.93 0.44 12.11
CA ILE A 88 6.16 1.22 12.37
C ILE A 88 5.85 2.43 13.27
N ARG A 89 4.79 3.19 12.95
CA ARG A 89 4.37 4.34 13.75
C ARG A 89 4.03 3.93 15.19
N VAL A 90 3.27 2.84 15.37
CA VAL A 90 2.94 2.30 16.70
C VAL A 90 4.21 1.91 17.47
N ALA A 91 5.14 1.19 16.83
CA ALA A 91 6.40 0.80 17.45
C ALA A 91 7.28 2.00 17.84
N LEU A 92 7.30 3.06 17.02
CA LEU A 92 8.02 4.30 17.33
C LEU A 92 7.37 5.06 18.51
N SER A 93 6.03 5.12 18.57
CA SER A 93 5.29 5.70 19.69
C SER A 93 5.56 4.95 21.00
N SER A 94 5.49 3.62 20.99
CA SER A 94 5.81 2.78 22.15
C SER A 94 7.25 3.04 22.64
N ARG A 95 8.22 3.05 21.71
CA ARG A 95 9.62 3.37 22.05
C ARG A 95 9.77 4.77 22.64
N ARG A 96 9.03 5.77 22.14
CA ARG A 96 9.01 7.14 22.66
C ARG A 96 8.45 7.17 24.09
N GLN A 97 7.36 6.46 24.36
CA GLN A 97 6.74 6.38 25.69
C GLN A 97 7.70 5.76 26.71
N LEU A 98 8.36 4.65 26.38
CA LEU A 98 9.35 4.01 27.26
C LEU A 98 10.51 4.95 27.60
N ARG A 99 11.03 5.70 26.61
CA ARG A 99 12.07 6.70 26.82
C ARG A 99 11.60 7.84 27.72
N ARG A 100 10.35 8.29 27.57
CA ARG A 100 9.73 9.33 28.41
C ARG A 100 9.61 8.84 29.85
N SER A 101 9.07 7.64 30.07
CA SER A 101 8.97 7.03 31.40
C SER A 101 10.34 6.89 32.08
N ARG A 102 11.35 6.37 31.35
CA ARG A 102 12.73 6.30 31.89
C ARG A 102 13.25 7.69 32.28
N ARG A 103 13.02 8.72 31.46
CA ARG A 103 13.46 10.08 31.78
C ARG A 103 12.82 10.58 33.06
N ASN A 104 11.50 10.43 33.20
CA ASN A 104 10.78 10.86 34.40
C ASN A 104 11.32 10.15 35.66
N ARG A 105 11.64 8.86 35.59
CA ARG A 105 12.11 8.08 36.75
C ARG A 105 13.60 8.23 37.07
N LYS A 106 14.46 8.41 36.06
CA LYS A 106 15.92 8.28 36.21
C LYS A 106 16.72 9.52 35.82
N THR A 107 16.16 10.42 35.00
CA THR A 107 16.89 11.60 34.49
C THR A 107 16.01 12.85 34.44
N ARG A 108 15.16 13.05 35.46
CA ARG A 108 14.19 14.17 35.53
C ARG A 108 14.86 15.54 35.45
N TYR A 109 16.04 15.66 36.06
CA TYR A 109 16.85 16.88 36.10
C TYR A 109 17.49 17.24 34.74
N ARG A 110 17.54 16.30 33.79
CA ARG A 110 18.23 16.51 32.50
C ARG A 110 17.36 17.30 31.54
N LYS A 111 17.66 18.60 31.37
CA LYS A 111 17.00 19.52 30.43
C LYS A 111 16.80 18.88 29.03
N PRO A 112 15.63 19.05 28.40
CA PRO A 112 15.39 18.54 27.05
C PRO A 112 16.19 19.34 26.02
N ARG A 113 16.91 18.63 25.13
CA ARG A 113 17.70 19.24 24.04
C ARG A 113 16.94 19.06 22.72
N PHE A 114 15.97 19.93 22.46
CA PHE A 114 15.14 19.87 21.25
C PHE A 114 15.93 20.24 19.99
N LEU A 115 16.83 21.22 20.11
CA LEU A 115 17.65 21.75 19.01
C LEU A 115 18.66 20.72 18.47
N ASN A 116 19.06 19.73 19.26
CA ASN A 116 19.95 18.64 18.82
C ASN A 116 19.27 17.64 17.87
N ARG A 117 17.98 17.82 17.55
CA ARG A 117 17.24 16.95 16.62
C ARG A 117 17.32 17.52 15.21
N THR A 118 18.41 17.26 14.53
CA THR A 118 18.56 17.64 13.11
C THR A 118 17.83 16.65 12.21
N ARG A 119 17.22 17.17 11.14
CA ARG A 119 16.62 16.38 10.05
C ARG A 119 17.24 16.85 8.74
N PRO A 120 17.84 15.96 7.93
CA PRO A 120 18.40 16.35 6.65
C PRO A 120 17.29 16.83 5.68
N LYS A 121 17.67 17.60 4.66
CA LYS A 121 16.76 18.00 3.58
C LYS A 121 16.14 16.74 2.94
N GLY A 122 14.84 16.75 2.71
CA GLY A 122 14.10 15.60 2.17
C GLY A 122 13.88 14.45 3.16
N TRP A 123 14.12 14.67 4.46
CA TRP A 123 13.85 13.66 5.48
C TRP A 123 12.37 13.29 5.54
N LEU A 124 12.09 11.99 5.46
CA LEU A 124 10.79 11.41 5.71
C LEU A 124 10.79 10.62 7.01
N ALA A 125 9.64 10.61 7.69
CA ALA A 125 9.45 9.75 8.85
C ALA A 125 9.59 8.27 8.44
N PRO A 126 10.15 7.38 9.29
CA PRO A 126 10.43 6.00 8.91
C PRO A 126 9.22 5.21 8.38
N SER A 127 8.01 5.52 8.85
CA SER A 127 6.77 4.91 8.34
C SER A 127 6.46 5.32 6.89
N LEU A 128 6.75 6.57 6.53
CA LEU A 128 6.57 7.13 5.18
C LEU A 128 7.67 6.62 4.25
N THR A 129 8.93 6.62 4.70
CA THR A 129 10.06 6.05 3.96
C THR A 129 9.81 4.57 3.64
N SER A 130 9.31 3.79 4.61
CA SER A 130 8.99 2.38 4.38
C SER A 130 7.97 2.19 3.27
N ARG A 131 6.98 3.08 3.14
CA ARG A 131 5.97 3.01 2.07
C ARG A 131 6.61 3.19 0.70
N VAL A 132 7.37 4.27 0.53
CA VAL A 132 8.11 4.57 -0.71
C VAL A 132 9.03 3.41 -1.08
N GLN A 133 9.83 2.93 -0.13
CA GLN A 133 10.77 1.83 -0.34
C GLN A 133 10.08 0.50 -0.69
N ASN A 134 8.90 0.20 -0.11
CA ASN A 134 8.15 -0.99 -0.48
C ASN A 134 7.72 -0.94 -1.95
N ILE A 135 7.19 0.21 -2.41
CA ILE A 135 6.77 0.40 -3.82
C ILE A 135 8.00 0.26 -4.73
N LEU A 136 9.08 0.98 -4.45
CA LEU A 136 10.32 0.92 -5.25
C LEU A 136 10.91 -0.49 -5.32
N THR A 137 10.87 -1.23 -4.21
CA THR A 137 11.32 -2.64 -4.18
C THR A 137 10.51 -3.50 -5.14
N TRP A 138 9.20 -3.27 -5.22
CA TRP A 138 8.32 -4.00 -6.13
C TRP A 138 8.48 -3.56 -7.57
N VAL A 139 8.60 -2.27 -7.84
CA VAL A 139 8.88 -1.73 -9.18
C VAL A 139 10.17 -2.35 -9.73
N LYS A 140 11.28 -2.25 -8.98
CA LYS A 140 12.57 -2.86 -9.36
C LYS A 140 12.49 -4.38 -9.52
N LYS A 141 11.61 -5.05 -8.76
CA LYS A 141 11.39 -6.49 -8.89
C LYS A 141 10.63 -6.82 -10.17
N LEU A 142 9.58 -6.07 -10.51
CA LEU A 142 8.78 -6.28 -11.71
C LEU A 142 9.57 -5.98 -12.99
N ILE A 143 10.41 -4.94 -13.00
CA ILE A 143 11.29 -4.61 -14.14
C ILE A 143 12.25 -5.76 -14.46
N ARG A 144 12.68 -6.54 -13.46
CA ARG A 144 13.53 -7.73 -13.69
C ARG A 144 12.78 -8.91 -14.31
N PHE A 145 11.46 -8.91 -14.30
CA PHE A 145 10.63 -10.05 -14.68
C PHE A 145 9.66 -9.76 -15.82
N CYS A 146 9.56 -8.51 -16.25
CA CYS A 146 8.67 -8.04 -17.31
C CYS A 146 9.39 -6.90 -18.04
N PRO A 147 9.36 -6.85 -19.38
CA PRO A 147 9.99 -5.78 -20.17
C PRO A 147 9.17 -4.49 -20.06
N ILE A 148 9.24 -3.85 -18.89
CA ILE A 148 8.51 -2.61 -18.59
C ILE A 148 9.20 -1.45 -19.29
N THR A 149 8.44 -0.73 -20.11
CA THR A 149 8.92 0.40 -20.91
C THR A 149 8.52 1.75 -20.31
N GLY A 150 7.53 1.79 -19.41
CA GLY A 150 7.10 3.02 -18.75
C GLY A 150 6.38 2.79 -17.43
N ILE A 151 6.25 3.87 -16.64
CA ILE A 151 5.58 3.87 -15.34
C ILE A 151 4.50 4.95 -15.29
N SER A 152 3.30 4.60 -14.84
CA SER A 152 2.23 5.56 -14.53
C SER A 152 2.04 5.62 -13.02
N GLN A 153 2.10 6.81 -12.42
CA GLN A 153 1.90 6.98 -10.99
C GLN A 153 0.72 7.93 -10.72
N GLU A 154 -0.22 7.50 -9.86
CA GLU A 154 -1.14 8.46 -9.26
C GLU A 154 -0.32 9.38 -8.33
N LEU A 155 -0.25 10.65 -8.68
CA LEU A 155 0.54 11.61 -7.92
C LEU A 155 -0.22 12.07 -6.67
N VAL A 156 -1.55 12.17 -6.79
CA VAL A 156 -2.37 12.83 -5.77
C VAL A 156 -3.78 12.25 -5.78
N ARG A 157 -4.22 11.71 -4.63
CA ARG A 157 -5.62 11.33 -4.41
C ARG A 157 -6.52 12.56 -4.26
N PHE A 158 -5.99 13.61 -3.61
CA PHE A 158 -6.59 14.94 -3.42
C PHE A 158 -5.49 15.99 -3.20
N ASP A 159 -5.41 17.07 -4.00
CA ASP A 159 -4.41 18.11 -3.74
C ASP A 159 -4.87 19.00 -2.58
N THR A 160 -4.54 18.58 -1.36
CA THR A 160 -5.00 19.26 -0.13
C THR A 160 -4.57 20.71 -0.06
N GLN A 161 -3.45 21.09 -0.68
CA GLN A 161 -2.98 22.48 -0.66
C GLN A 161 -3.86 23.36 -1.57
N LYS A 162 -4.17 22.86 -2.77
CA LYS A 162 -5.10 23.55 -3.69
C LYS A 162 -6.56 23.52 -3.21
N LEU A 163 -6.98 22.46 -2.52
CA LEU A 163 -8.32 22.36 -1.92
C LEU A 163 -8.48 23.27 -0.68
N GLN A 164 -7.40 23.53 0.06
CA GLN A 164 -7.42 24.47 1.19
C GLN A 164 -7.37 25.91 0.73
N ASN A 165 -6.63 26.21 -0.34
CA ASN A 165 -6.50 27.53 -0.91
C ASN A 165 -6.88 27.50 -2.40
N PRO A 166 -8.18 27.53 -2.72
CA PRO A 166 -8.67 27.52 -4.09
C PRO A 166 -8.24 28.74 -4.91
N GLU A 167 -7.68 29.78 -4.29
CA GLU A 167 -7.14 30.98 -4.94
C GLU A 167 -5.66 30.82 -5.37
N ILE A 168 -4.98 29.72 -5.01
CA ILE A 168 -3.61 29.47 -5.49
C ILE A 168 -3.67 29.15 -6.98
N SER A 169 -3.19 30.11 -7.77
CA SER A 169 -3.23 30.16 -9.22
C SER A 169 -2.50 28.99 -9.88
N GLY A 170 -3.26 28.23 -10.65
CA GLY A 170 -2.80 27.39 -11.74
C GLY A 170 -3.97 27.34 -12.71
N ILE A 171 -3.87 28.15 -13.78
CA ILE A 171 -4.97 28.56 -14.68
C ILE A 171 -5.72 27.36 -15.31
N GLU A 172 -5.13 26.16 -15.32
CA GLU A 172 -5.75 24.98 -15.94
C GLU A 172 -6.56 24.09 -14.98
N TYR A 173 -6.51 24.31 -13.66
CA TYR A 173 -7.06 23.34 -12.68
C TYR A 173 -8.34 23.80 -11.96
N GLN A 174 -8.65 25.09 -11.96
CA GLN A 174 -9.72 25.66 -11.11
C GLN A 174 -11.13 25.61 -11.74
N GLN A 175 -11.27 25.29 -13.03
CA GLN A 175 -12.55 25.44 -13.76
C GLN A 175 -13.05 24.18 -14.47
N GLY A 176 -12.49 23.00 -14.18
CA GLY A 176 -12.93 21.74 -14.80
C GLY A 176 -13.95 20.96 -13.97
N THR A 177 -14.81 20.19 -14.62
CA THR A 177 -15.69 19.14 -14.02
C THR A 177 -14.93 18.21 -13.06
N LEU A 178 -13.63 18.00 -13.29
CA LEU A 178 -12.75 17.20 -12.45
C LEU A 178 -12.51 17.78 -11.06
N TYR A 179 -12.39 19.12 -10.93
CA TYR A 179 -12.11 19.78 -9.65
C TYR A 179 -13.29 19.62 -8.67
N GLY A 180 -14.52 19.88 -9.13
CA GLY A 180 -15.73 19.71 -8.33
C GLY A 180 -15.90 18.25 -7.87
N TYR A 181 -15.54 17.30 -8.72
CA TYR A 181 -15.56 15.88 -8.40
C TYR A 181 -14.54 15.48 -7.31
N GLU A 182 -13.29 15.97 -7.42
CA GLU A 182 -12.24 15.72 -6.43
C GLU A 182 -12.57 16.35 -5.07
N LEU A 183 -13.09 17.58 -5.05
CA LEU A 183 -13.53 18.25 -3.83
C LEU A 183 -14.67 17.49 -3.14
N ARG A 184 -15.68 17.08 -3.91
CA ARG A 184 -16.82 16.32 -3.40
C ARG A 184 -16.37 14.99 -2.80
N GLU A 185 -15.51 14.23 -3.48
CA GLU A 185 -14.99 12.97 -2.96
C GLU A 185 -14.11 13.16 -1.72
N TYR A 186 -13.29 14.20 -1.68
CA TYR A 186 -12.51 14.54 -0.50
C TYR A 186 -13.42 14.76 0.71
N LEU A 187 -14.47 15.54 0.53
CA LEU A 187 -15.43 15.84 1.60
C LEU A 187 -16.21 14.58 2.00
N LEU A 188 -16.70 13.79 1.05
CA LEU A 188 -17.36 12.50 1.34
C LEU A 188 -16.47 11.58 2.18
N GLU A 189 -15.19 11.44 1.85
CA GLU A 189 -14.25 10.63 2.63
C GLU A 189 -14.00 11.25 4.02
N LYS A 190 -13.79 12.57 4.09
CA LYS A 190 -13.55 13.30 5.35
C LYS A 190 -14.72 13.20 6.32
N TRP A 191 -15.95 13.15 5.81
CA TRP A 191 -17.18 13.05 6.59
C TRP A 191 -17.71 11.62 6.67
N ASN A 192 -16.91 10.62 6.30
CA ASN A 192 -17.25 9.18 6.34
C ASN A 192 -18.53 8.82 5.58
N ARG A 193 -18.85 9.55 4.51
CA ARG A 193 -20.08 9.42 3.72
C ARG A 193 -21.35 9.48 4.58
N LYS A 194 -21.31 10.30 5.63
CA LYS A 194 -22.45 10.56 6.52
C LYS A 194 -22.79 12.04 6.51
N CYS A 195 -24.06 12.37 6.66
CA CYS A 195 -24.46 13.75 6.93
C CYS A 195 -23.75 14.24 8.21
N ALA A 196 -23.08 15.39 8.12
CA ALA A 196 -22.35 15.97 9.24
C ALA A 196 -23.24 16.33 10.42
N TYR A 197 -24.52 16.64 10.17
CA TYR A 197 -25.51 17.03 11.17
C TYR A 197 -26.22 15.83 11.79
N CYS A 198 -26.99 15.08 11.00
CA CYS A 198 -27.83 13.99 11.51
C CYS A 198 -27.17 12.60 11.48
N GLY A 199 -26.02 12.45 10.80
CA GLY A 199 -25.33 11.17 10.69
C GLY A 199 -25.93 10.17 9.70
N ALA A 200 -26.98 10.55 8.96
CA ALA A 200 -27.62 9.70 7.96
C ALA A 200 -26.62 9.20 6.90
N THR A 201 -26.82 7.96 6.47
CA THR A 201 -26.04 7.25 5.44
C THR A 201 -26.96 6.75 4.34
N GLY A 202 -26.43 6.56 3.13
CA GLY A 202 -27.23 6.03 2.00
C GLY A 202 -28.19 7.05 1.39
N THR A 203 -28.16 8.30 1.84
CA THR A 203 -28.93 9.41 1.24
C THR A 203 -28.08 10.20 0.27
N GLN A 204 -28.72 10.95 -0.63
CA GLN A 204 -28.01 11.99 -1.39
C GLN A 204 -27.44 13.03 -0.42
N LEU A 205 -26.17 13.33 -0.64
CA LEU A 205 -25.37 14.20 0.20
C LEU A 205 -24.88 15.39 -0.62
N GLU A 206 -25.02 16.59 -0.09
CA GLU A 206 -24.70 17.87 -0.72
C GLU A 206 -23.49 18.50 -0.04
N ILE A 207 -22.70 19.25 -0.81
CA ILE A 207 -21.63 20.07 -0.23
C ILE A 207 -22.31 21.26 0.44
N GLU A 208 -21.95 21.52 1.69
CA GLU A 208 -22.57 22.56 2.50
C GLU A 208 -21.51 23.43 3.18
N HIS A 209 -21.78 24.73 3.30
CA HIS A 209 -20.87 25.71 3.91
C HIS A 209 -21.19 25.90 5.39
N ILE A 210 -20.25 25.51 6.26
CA ILE A 210 -20.33 25.68 7.72
C ILE A 210 -20.69 27.13 8.08
N LYS A 211 -19.88 28.08 7.61
CA LYS A 211 -20.23 29.50 7.54
C LYS A 211 -20.86 29.77 6.17
N PRO A 212 -22.13 30.20 6.09
CA PRO A 212 -22.82 30.43 4.82
C PRO A 212 -22.09 31.42 3.90
N LEU A 213 -22.15 31.17 2.59
CA LEU A 213 -21.53 32.05 1.58
C LEU A 213 -22.09 33.49 1.66
N SER A 214 -23.40 33.64 1.85
CA SER A 214 -24.08 34.93 2.02
C SER A 214 -23.61 35.73 3.25
N LYS A 215 -22.92 35.08 4.20
CA LYS A 215 -22.34 35.73 5.39
C LYS A 215 -20.81 35.85 5.30
N GLY A 216 -20.24 35.74 4.09
CA GLY A 216 -18.79 35.78 3.87
C GLY A 216 -18.09 34.48 4.27
N GLY A 217 -18.76 33.34 4.10
CA GLY A 217 -18.15 32.02 4.17
C GLY A 217 -17.22 31.76 2.98
N SER A 218 -16.10 31.06 3.20
CA SER A 218 -15.16 30.73 2.11
C SER A 218 -15.48 29.37 1.47
N ASN A 219 -15.02 29.16 0.23
CA ASN A 219 -15.03 27.84 -0.44
C ASN A 219 -13.86 26.93 0.00
N ARG A 220 -13.13 27.31 1.06
CA ARG A 220 -12.02 26.49 1.57
C ARG A 220 -12.57 25.23 2.20
N VAL A 221 -11.85 24.11 2.05
CA VAL A 221 -12.19 22.81 2.67
C VAL A 221 -12.40 22.87 4.19
N SER A 222 -11.81 23.84 4.90
CA SER A 222 -12.04 24.05 6.33
C SER A 222 -13.43 24.61 6.65
N ASN A 223 -14.11 25.23 5.68
CA ASN A 223 -15.46 25.74 5.78
C ASN A 223 -16.51 24.85 5.10
N LEU A 224 -16.09 23.77 4.45
CA LEU A 224 -16.99 22.86 3.74
C LEU A 224 -17.24 21.56 4.51
N THR A 225 -18.49 21.12 4.46
CA THR A 225 -18.94 19.85 4.98
C THR A 225 -19.89 19.15 4.01
N ILE A 226 -20.46 18.02 4.44
CA ILE A 226 -21.43 17.25 3.69
C ILE A 226 -22.71 17.11 4.51
N ALA A 227 -23.86 17.44 3.92
CA ALA A 227 -25.17 17.37 4.56
C ALA A 227 -26.19 16.61 3.69
N CYS A 228 -27.21 15.99 4.28
CA CYS A 228 -28.37 15.56 3.50
C CYS A 228 -29.24 16.77 3.15
N HIS A 229 -30.04 16.64 2.09
CA HIS A 229 -30.90 17.74 1.62
C HIS A 229 -31.77 18.38 2.74
N PRO A 230 -32.46 17.61 3.62
CA PRO A 230 -33.25 18.21 4.70
C PRO A 230 -32.42 19.02 5.71
N CYS A 231 -31.22 18.54 6.08
CA CYS A 231 -30.37 19.29 7.01
C CYS A 231 -29.75 20.53 6.35
N ASN A 232 -29.39 20.45 5.07
CA ASN A 232 -28.87 21.59 4.32
C ASN A 232 -29.93 22.70 4.23
N GLN A 233 -31.17 22.34 3.86
CA GLN A 233 -32.31 23.25 3.81
C GLN A 233 -32.67 23.83 5.19
N ALA A 234 -32.71 22.98 6.23
CA ALA A 234 -33.04 23.44 7.58
C ALA A 234 -32.01 24.44 8.15
N LYS A 235 -30.73 24.27 7.83
CA LYS A 235 -29.69 25.24 8.20
C LYS A 235 -29.77 26.49 7.33
N SER A 236 -29.92 26.34 6.01
CA SER A 236 -29.94 27.45 5.06
C SER A 236 -28.76 28.42 5.31
N ASN A 237 -29.04 29.72 5.45
CA ASN A 237 -28.07 30.78 5.76
C ASN A 237 -27.86 31.04 7.27
N GLN A 238 -28.33 30.14 8.15
CA GLN A 238 -28.12 30.27 9.58
C GLN A 238 -26.65 30.00 9.96
N ASP A 239 -26.20 30.69 11.00
CA ASP A 239 -24.90 30.41 11.59
C ASP A 239 -24.92 29.04 12.28
N ILE A 240 -23.84 28.27 12.12
CA ILE A 240 -23.78 26.90 12.63
C ILE A 240 -23.96 26.81 14.15
N GLU A 241 -23.54 27.84 14.88
CA GLU A 241 -23.68 27.92 16.34
C GLU A 241 -25.15 28.07 16.75
N LEU A 242 -25.94 28.84 15.99
CA LEU A 242 -27.38 28.99 16.21
C LEU A 242 -28.12 27.71 15.85
N PHE A 243 -27.82 27.16 14.67
CA PHE A 243 -28.45 25.92 14.17
C PHE A 243 -28.22 24.72 15.10
N LEU A 244 -27.04 24.65 15.75
CA LEU A 244 -26.68 23.58 16.68
C LEU A 244 -26.66 24.01 18.15
N SER A 245 -27.33 25.10 18.50
CA SER A 245 -27.43 25.61 19.88
C SER A 245 -27.84 24.53 20.90
N LYS A 246 -28.81 23.68 20.52
CA LYS A 246 -29.29 22.55 21.34
C LYS A 246 -28.42 21.28 21.24
N LYS A 247 -27.35 21.28 20.43
CA LYS A 247 -26.49 20.12 20.14
C LYS A 247 -24.99 20.47 20.19
N PRO A 248 -24.46 20.93 21.33
CA PRO A 248 -23.08 21.42 21.46
C PRO A 248 -22.01 20.36 21.18
N SER A 249 -22.30 19.08 21.45
CA SER A 249 -21.41 17.96 21.15
C SER A 249 -21.20 17.79 19.63
N ILE A 250 -22.25 17.99 18.83
CA ILE A 250 -22.19 17.92 17.37
C ILE A 250 -21.42 19.10 16.81
N LEU A 251 -21.68 20.31 17.31
CA LEU A 251 -20.95 21.52 16.92
C LEU A 251 -19.45 21.35 17.13
N LYS A 252 -19.04 20.94 18.35
CA LYS A 252 -17.63 20.69 18.68
C LYS A 252 -17.01 19.61 17.78
N ARG A 253 -17.76 18.55 17.45
CA ARG A 253 -17.32 17.51 16.51
C ARG A 253 -17.08 18.10 15.13
N ILE A 254 -18.05 18.84 14.56
CA ILE A 254 -17.98 19.41 13.22
C ILE A 254 -16.78 20.37 13.10
N LEU A 255 -16.65 21.33 14.03
CA LEU A 255 -15.54 22.28 14.03
C LEU A 255 -14.18 21.58 14.19
N SER A 256 -14.09 20.56 15.04
CA SER A 256 -12.85 19.79 15.18
C SER A 256 -12.51 18.95 13.94
N GLN A 257 -13.53 18.46 13.22
CA GLN A 257 -13.38 17.59 12.06
C GLN A 257 -13.09 18.41 10.79
N SER A 258 -13.66 19.61 10.66
CA SER A 258 -13.40 20.51 9.54
C SER A 258 -11.94 20.96 9.49
N LEU A 259 -11.28 21.09 10.65
CA LEU A 259 -9.86 21.43 10.76
C LEU A 259 -8.92 20.22 10.58
N ARG A 260 -9.43 18.98 10.70
CA ARG A 260 -8.59 17.77 10.58
C ARG A 260 -8.36 17.42 9.11
N PRO A 261 -7.09 17.35 8.63
CA PRO A 261 -6.81 16.78 7.33
C PRO A 261 -7.05 15.26 7.36
N LEU A 262 -7.42 14.69 6.21
CA LEU A 262 -7.47 13.25 6.00
C LEU A 262 -6.07 12.65 6.25
N ALA A 263 -5.88 11.95 7.36
CA ALA A 263 -4.57 11.43 7.77
C ALA A 263 -3.94 10.50 6.71
N ASP A 264 -4.77 9.68 6.06
CA ASP A 264 -4.33 8.79 4.99
C ASP A 264 -3.90 9.58 3.75
N ALA A 265 -4.70 10.55 3.30
CA ALA A 265 -4.36 11.44 2.18
C ALA A 265 -3.09 12.27 2.47
N ALA A 266 -2.97 12.84 3.67
CA ALA A 266 -1.79 13.58 4.11
C ALA A 266 -0.52 12.70 4.05
N SER A 267 -0.66 11.42 4.41
CA SER A 267 0.46 10.48 4.36
C SER A 267 0.90 10.18 2.92
N VAL A 268 -0.04 10.06 1.97
CA VAL A 268 0.25 9.84 0.54
C VAL A 268 0.86 11.10 -0.07
N ASN A 269 0.24 12.27 0.19
CA ASN A 269 0.70 13.57 -0.27
C ASN A 269 2.11 13.90 0.23
N SER A 270 2.45 13.54 1.47
CA SER A 270 3.81 13.72 2.01
C SER A 270 4.87 12.87 1.28
N THR A 271 4.47 11.78 0.63
CA THR A 271 5.38 10.88 -0.08
C THR A 271 5.37 11.05 -1.61
N ARG A 272 4.41 11.79 -2.17
CA ARG A 272 4.14 11.84 -3.62
C ARG A 272 5.37 12.17 -4.46
N TRP A 273 6.02 13.28 -4.13
CA TRP A 273 7.15 13.80 -4.89
C TRP A 273 8.40 12.95 -4.65
N LYS A 274 8.60 12.49 -3.41
CA LYS A 274 9.71 11.58 -3.13
C LYS A 274 9.59 10.29 -3.93
N LEU A 275 8.40 9.69 -4.02
CA LEU A 275 8.15 8.52 -4.84
C LEU A 275 8.38 8.82 -6.32
N TYR A 276 7.80 9.91 -6.83
CA TYR A 276 7.96 10.32 -8.23
C TYR A 276 9.43 10.48 -8.64
N TYR A 277 10.24 11.21 -7.87
CA TYR A 277 11.66 11.40 -8.19
C TYR A 277 12.45 10.09 -8.11
N GLU A 278 12.14 9.22 -7.16
CA GLU A 278 12.79 7.91 -7.06
C GLU A 278 12.39 6.98 -8.22
N LEU A 279 11.15 7.08 -8.73
CA LEU A 279 10.74 6.35 -9.93
C LEU A 279 11.42 6.92 -11.18
N LYS A 280 11.51 8.24 -11.31
CA LYS A 280 12.26 8.87 -12.41
C LYS A 280 13.73 8.46 -12.42
N SER A 281 14.37 8.32 -11.25
CA SER A 281 15.76 7.86 -11.17
C SER A 281 16.00 6.42 -11.66
N ILE A 282 14.94 5.65 -11.93
CA ILE A 282 15.06 4.30 -12.52
C ILE A 282 15.44 4.39 -14.01
N GLY A 283 15.20 5.53 -14.67
CA GLY A 283 15.52 5.73 -16.09
C GLY A 283 14.41 5.32 -17.06
N LEU A 284 13.20 5.01 -16.57
CA LEU A 284 12.02 4.79 -17.41
C LEU A 284 11.16 6.07 -17.49
N PRO A 285 10.46 6.33 -18.61
CA PRO A 285 9.42 7.34 -18.69
C PRO A 285 8.41 7.20 -17.54
N VAL A 286 8.15 8.30 -16.83
CA VAL A 286 7.17 8.35 -15.73
C VAL A 286 6.08 9.36 -16.07
N GLU A 287 4.86 8.87 -16.30
CA GLU A 287 3.66 9.69 -16.40
C GLU A 287 2.94 9.79 -15.05
N VAL A 288 2.15 10.86 -14.88
CA VAL A 288 1.39 11.11 -13.65
C VAL A 288 -0.10 11.25 -13.95
N GLY A 289 -0.94 10.75 -13.05
CA GLY A 289 -2.39 10.92 -13.08
C GLY A 289 -2.93 11.50 -11.76
N SER A 290 -4.13 12.09 -11.80
CA SER A 290 -4.88 12.49 -10.60
C SER A 290 -5.86 11.40 -10.16
N GLY A 291 -6.18 11.35 -8.87
CA GLY A 291 -7.17 10.41 -8.34
C GLY A 291 -8.58 10.65 -8.91
N GLY A 292 -8.91 11.89 -9.29
CA GLY A 292 -10.14 12.20 -10.04
C GLY A 292 -10.18 11.49 -11.39
N LEU A 293 -9.10 11.57 -12.17
CA LEU A 293 -8.99 10.90 -13.47
C LEU A 293 -9.03 9.37 -13.32
N THR A 294 -8.31 8.82 -12.35
CA THR A 294 -8.35 7.39 -12.03
C THR A 294 -9.78 6.92 -11.76
N LYS A 295 -10.52 7.66 -10.94
CA LYS A 295 -11.91 7.33 -10.60
C LYS A 295 -12.82 7.47 -11.81
N PHE A 296 -12.67 8.52 -12.62
CA PHE A 296 -13.42 8.71 -13.87
C PHE A 296 -13.21 7.53 -14.83
N ASN A 297 -11.95 7.18 -15.12
CA ASN A 297 -11.58 6.06 -15.98
C ASN A 297 -12.20 4.75 -15.50
N ARG A 298 -12.16 4.49 -14.18
CA ARG A 298 -12.72 3.28 -13.58
C ARG A 298 -14.26 3.23 -13.66
N CYS A 299 -14.93 4.35 -13.34
CA CYS A 299 -16.39 4.44 -13.36
C CYS A 299 -16.96 4.34 -14.77
N ARG A 300 -16.34 4.97 -15.77
CA ARG A 300 -16.69 4.84 -17.20
C ARG A 300 -16.75 3.38 -17.66
N GLN A 301 -15.89 2.53 -17.09
CA GLN A 301 -15.75 1.13 -17.48
C GLN A 301 -16.53 0.17 -16.55
N ASN A 302 -17.37 0.69 -15.65
CA ASN A 302 -18.14 -0.11 -14.67
C ASN A 302 -17.28 -1.06 -13.82
N LEU A 303 -16.05 -0.64 -13.49
CA LEU A 303 -15.12 -1.48 -12.74
C LEU A 303 -15.26 -1.29 -11.22
N PRO A 304 -15.22 -2.38 -10.43
CA PRO A 304 -15.34 -2.31 -8.98
C PRO A 304 -14.14 -1.58 -8.37
N LYS A 305 -14.36 -0.92 -7.23
CA LYS A 305 -13.30 -0.19 -6.52
C LYS A 305 -12.38 -1.15 -5.78
N THR A 306 -11.21 -1.42 -6.34
CA THR A 306 -10.11 -2.15 -5.71
C THR A 306 -8.81 -1.41 -5.97
N HIS A 307 -7.77 -1.61 -5.15
CA HIS A 307 -6.53 -0.84 -5.30
C HIS A 307 -5.82 -1.16 -6.62
N TRP A 308 -5.78 -2.43 -7.02
CA TRP A 308 -5.12 -2.83 -8.26
C TRP A 308 -5.87 -2.39 -9.53
N LEU A 309 -7.21 -2.28 -9.49
CA LEU A 309 -7.99 -1.72 -10.59
C LEU A 309 -7.90 -0.19 -10.63
N ASP A 310 -7.84 0.47 -9.48
CA ASP A 310 -7.52 1.90 -9.42
C ASP A 310 -6.13 2.12 -10.07
N ALA A 311 -5.12 1.33 -9.71
CA ALA A 311 -3.80 1.39 -10.35
C ALA A 311 -3.87 1.19 -11.88
N ALA A 312 -4.63 0.20 -12.38
CA ALA A 312 -4.78 -0.01 -13.82
C ALA A 312 -5.40 1.19 -14.56
N ASN A 313 -6.22 1.98 -13.85
CA ASN A 313 -6.90 3.16 -14.38
C ASN A 313 -6.12 4.48 -14.21
N VAL A 314 -4.90 4.45 -13.68
CA VAL A 314 -4.04 5.63 -13.56
C VAL A 314 -3.57 6.10 -14.93
N GLY A 315 -3.54 7.42 -15.14
CA GLY A 315 -3.06 8.06 -16.36
C GLY A 315 -4.11 8.07 -17.48
N LYS A 316 -3.66 8.14 -18.73
CA LYS A 316 -4.56 8.05 -19.89
C LYS A 316 -4.99 6.60 -20.10
N VAL A 317 -6.30 6.36 -20.06
CA VAL A 317 -6.90 5.03 -20.23
C VAL A 317 -8.21 5.18 -20.98
N GLU A 318 -8.29 4.70 -22.21
CA GLU A 318 -9.54 4.66 -22.97
C GLU A 318 -10.38 3.46 -22.56
N THR A 319 -9.84 2.26 -22.75
CA THR A 319 -10.48 0.98 -22.45
C THR A 319 -9.47 -0.04 -21.90
N LEU A 320 -9.93 -0.91 -21.00
CA LEU A 320 -9.15 -2.00 -20.42
C LEU A 320 -9.85 -3.35 -20.61
N ILE A 321 -9.12 -4.29 -21.17
CA ILE A 321 -9.49 -5.71 -21.21
C ILE A 321 -8.85 -6.40 -20.01
N ILE A 322 -9.66 -6.87 -19.08
CA ILE A 322 -9.18 -7.47 -17.82
C ILE A 322 -8.87 -8.96 -18.03
N GLU A 323 -7.58 -9.31 -18.10
CA GLU A 323 -7.10 -10.70 -18.13
C GLU A 323 -6.67 -11.22 -16.73
N VAL A 324 -7.02 -10.47 -15.68
CA VAL A 324 -6.68 -10.76 -14.28
C VAL A 324 -7.94 -11.14 -13.51
N THR A 325 -8.02 -12.40 -13.11
CA THR A 325 -9.10 -12.91 -12.25
C THR A 325 -8.92 -12.51 -10.78
N LEU A 326 -7.71 -12.68 -10.25
CA LEU A 326 -7.37 -12.37 -8.87
C LEU A 326 -6.02 -11.63 -8.82
N PRO A 327 -5.88 -10.57 -8.01
CA PRO A 327 -4.62 -9.88 -7.82
C PRO A 327 -3.70 -10.65 -6.88
N LEU A 328 -2.38 -10.48 -7.03
CA LEU A 328 -1.44 -10.94 -6.01
C LEU A 328 -1.56 -10.04 -4.77
N VAL A 329 -1.95 -10.61 -3.63
CA VAL A 329 -2.00 -9.88 -2.36
C VAL A 329 -0.65 -9.98 -1.65
N ILE A 330 -0.03 -8.82 -1.43
CA ILE A 330 1.33 -8.70 -0.90
C ILE A 330 1.26 -7.93 0.42
N THR A 331 1.76 -8.53 1.51
CA THR A 331 1.86 -7.84 2.80
C THR A 331 3.31 -7.63 3.21
N ALA A 332 3.74 -6.39 3.37
CA ALA A 332 5.08 -6.07 3.89
C ALA A 332 5.24 -6.52 5.35
N LYS A 333 6.12 -7.49 5.61
CA LYS A 333 6.47 -7.97 6.97
C LYS A 333 7.85 -7.49 7.42
N GLY A 334 8.72 -7.13 6.47
CA GLY A 334 10.11 -6.72 6.64
C GLY A 334 11.07 -7.85 7.03
N HIS A 335 12.33 -7.50 7.28
CA HIS A 335 13.45 -8.45 7.39
C HIS A 335 13.78 -8.90 8.83
N GLY A 336 12.78 -8.92 9.70
CA GLY A 336 12.92 -9.30 11.12
C GLY A 336 12.97 -8.11 12.09
N THR A 337 13.40 -8.39 13.33
CA THR A 337 13.48 -7.41 14.42
C THR A 337 14.92 -7.24 14.89
N ARG A 338 15.30 -6.02 15.26
CA ARG A 338 16.57 -5.71 15.95
C ARG A 338 16.45 -5.86 17.47
N GLN A 339 15.25 -6.16 17.98
CA GLN A 339 15.03 -6.37 19.41
C GLN A 339 15.60 -7.73 19.83
N LEU A 340 16.71 -7.70 20.55
CA LEU A 340 17.42 -8.88 21.04
C LEU A 340 16.92 -9.39 22.39
N CYS A 341 16.04 -8.66 23.06
CA CYS A 341 15.46 -9.05 24.34
C CYS A 341 13.94 -8.86 24.26
N ARG A 342 13.18 -9.93 24.47
CA ARG A 342 11.73 -9.90 24.60
C ARG A 342 11.35 -9.59 26.04
N THR A 343 10.34 -8.76 26.20
CA THR A 343 9.84 -8.34 27.51
C THR A 343 8.43 -8.86 27.75
N ASN A 344 8.02 -8.97 29.01
CA ASN A 344 6.62 -9.20 29.38
C ASN A 344 5.76 -7.94 29.12
N LYS A 345 4.46 -8.04 29.41
CA LYS A 345 3.51 -6.90 29.29
C LYS A 345 3.89 -5.68 30.14
N TYR A 346 4.68 -5.88 31.20
CA TYR A 346 5.18 -4.83 32.09
C TYR A 346 6.56 -4.28 31.66
N GLY A 347 7.18 -4.85 30.61
CA GLY A 347 8.47 -4.39 30.10
C GLY A 347 9.70 -5.05 30.74
N PHE A 348 9.54 -6.08 31.58
CA PHE A 348 10.67 -6.83 32.14
C PHE A 348 11.21 -7.86 31.14
N PRO A 349 12.54 -7.99 30.98
CA PRO A 349 13.18 -9.04 30.18
C PRO A 349 12.70 -10.45 30.56
N ILE A 350 12.30 -11.26 29.58
CA ILE A 350 11.99 -12.69 29.79
C ILE A 350 12.93 -13.59 28.98
N ARG A 351 13.33 -13.14 27.77
CA ARG A 351 14.09 -14.00 26.85
C ARG A 351 14.97 -13.20 25.92
N HIS A 352 16.16 -13.72 25.67
CA HIS A 352 17.06 -13.21 24.63
C HIS A 352 16.85 -13.93 23.29
N CYS A 353 16.82 -13.15 22.21
CA CYS A 353 16.74 -13.65 20.85
C CYS A 353 18.15 -13.90 20.30
N SER A 354 18.35 -15.03 19.63
CA SER A 354 19.59 -15.30 18.89
C SER A 354 19.85 -14.23 17.83
N ARG A 355 21.13 -13.86 17.68
CA ARG A 355 21.61 -13.01 16.57
C ARG A 355 21.77 -13.81 15.26
N ILE A 356 21.90 -15.12 15.35
CA ILE A 356 22.08 -16.02 14.21
C ILE A 356 20.74 -16.15 13.48
N LYS A 357 20.72 -15.75 12.20
CA LYS A 357 19.52 -15.75 11.37
C LYS A 357 19.27 -17.09 10.65
N PHE A 358 20.34 -17.81 10.33
CA PHE A 358 20.30 -19.03 9.55
C PHE A 358 20.59 -20.23 10.43
N HIS A 359 19.76 -21.26 10.33
CA HIS A 359 19.95 -22.53 11.00
C HIS A 359 19.82 -23.63 9.96
N LYS A 360 20.86 -24.46 9.84
CA LYS A 360 20.92 -25.58 8.88
C LYS A 360 20.61 -25.16 7.43
N GLY A 361 21.06 -23.98 7.02
CA GLY A 361 20.83 -23.42 5.69
C GLY A 361 19.51 -22.65 5.51
N PHE A 362 18.57 -22.74 6.46
CA PHE A 362 17.25 -22.09 6.38
C PHE A 362 17.14 -20.87 7.30
N GLN A 363 16.28 -19.91 6.92
CA GLN A 363 15.89 -18.76 7.72
C GLN A 363 14.40 -18.82 8.10
N THR A 364 14.08 -18.38 9.32
CA THR A 364 12.67 -18.24 9.73
C THR A 364 11.92 -17.28 8.79
N GLY A 365 10.88 -17.81 8.14
CA GLY A 365 10.05 -17.13 7.15
C GLY A 365 10.23 -17.64 5.72
N ASP A 366 11.22 -18.51 5.44
CA ASP A 366 11.32 -19.21 4.16
C ASP A 366 10.09 -20.10 3.94
N ILE A 367 9.66 -20.26 2.69
CA ILE A 367 8.60 -21.21 2.30
C ILE A 367 9.29 -22.49 1.83
N VAL A 368 8.94 -23.60 2.48
CA VAL A 368 9.52 -24.92 2.22
C VAL A 368 8.43 -25.93 1.88
N ARG A 369 8.81 -26.94 1.10
CA ARG A 369 8.09 -28.21 1.00
C ARG A 369 8.85 -29.22 1.83
N ALA A 370 8.21 -29.79 2.84
CA ALA A 370 8.75 -30.90 3.61
C ALA A 370 8.04 -32.20 3.21
N VAL A 371 8.80 -33.23 2.84
CA VAL A 371 8.27 -34.57 2.56
C VAL A 371 8.85 -35.51 3.62
N VAL A 372 8.05 -35.86 4.62
CA VAL A 372 8.47 -36.66 5.77
C VAL A 372 8.08 -38.11 5.52
N THR A 373 9.08 -38.99 5.51
CA THR A 373 8.90 -40.41 5.15
C THR A 373 8.92 -41.37 6.33
N LYS A 374 9.29 -40.90 7.54
CA LYS A 374 9.39 -41.73 8.75
C LYS A 374 8.95 -40.95 9.99
N GLY A 375 8.44 -41.67 11.00
CA GLY A 375 8.09 -41.13 12.32
C GLY A 375 6.65 -40.61 12.45
N LYS A 376 6.35 -39.92 13.56
CA LYS A 376 4.98 -39.49 13.91
C LYS A 376 4.36 -38.46 12.94
N ASN A 377 5.20 -37.69 12.23
CA ASN A 377 4.77 -36.61 11.35
C ASN A 377 4.89 -36.98 9.86
N ILE A 378 4.60 -38.23 9.48
CA ILE A 378 4.62 -38.66 8.08
C ILE A 378 3.62 -37.83 7.28
N GLY A 379 4.06 -37.32 6.12
CA GLY A 379 3.23 -36.49 5.25
C GLY A 379 4.01 -35.46 4.44
N THR A 380 3.28 -34.74 3.59
CA THR A 380 3.83 -33.62 2.82
C THR A 380 3.27 -32.30 3.33
N TYR A 381 4.14 -31.37 3.70
CA TYR A 381 3.77 -30.07 4.25
C TYR A 381 4.37 -28.95 3.41
N VAL A 382 3.55 -27.94 3.10
CA VAL A 382 4.00 -26.73 2.42
C VAL A 382 3.63 -25.53 3.27
N GLY A 383 4.63 -24.70 3.60
CA GLY A 383 4.39 -23.59 4.50
C GLY A 383 5.63 -22.79 4.86
N ARG A 384 5.42 -21.77 5.70
CA ARG A 384 6.53 -20.96 6.23
C ARG A 384 7.21 -21.69 7.37
N VAL A 385 8.53 -21.74 7.32
CA VAL A 385 9.33 -22.41 8.34
C VAL A 385 9.71 -21.45 9.47
N ALA A 386 9.60 -21.91 10.71
CA ALA A 386 10.25 -21.33 11.88
C ALA A 386 11.44 -22.22 12.24
N THR A 387 12.64 -21.68 12.05
CA THR A 387 13.89 -22.41 12.17
C THR A 387 14.40 -22.43 13.62
N ARG A 388 15.07 -23.52 14.00
CA ARG A 388 15.67 -23.70 15.33
C ARG A 388 17.10 -24.22 15.20
N LYS A 389 17.96 -23.91 16.17
CA LYS A 389 19.35 -24.38 16.22
C LYS A 389 19.45 -25.91 16.16
N SER A 390 18.49 -26.61 16.78
CA SER A 390 18.42 -28.09 16.78
C SER A 390 18.23 -28.70 15.39
N GLY A 391 17.76 -27.95 14.39
CA GLY A 391 17.39 -28.50 13.08
C GLY A 391 16.01 -29.16 13.04
N SER A 392 15.25 -29.09 14.14
CA SER A 392 13.84 -29.46 14.22
C SER A 392 12.98 -28.19 14.07
N PHE A 393 12.26 -28.09 12.96
CA PHE A 393 11.55 -26.90 12.52
C PHE A 393 10.05 -27.00 12.74
N ASN A 394 9.40 -25.85 12.84
CA ASN A 394 7.94 -25.77 12.79
C ASN A 394 7.53 -25.20 11.43
N ILE A 395 6.51 -25.77 10.80
CA ILE A 395 6.00 -25.34 9.50
C ILE A 395 4.56 -24.86 9.68
N SER A 396 4.32 -23.58 9.40
CA SER A 396 2.97 -23.00 9.37
C SER A 396 2.35 -23.28 8.01
N THR A 397 1.45 -24.26 7.96
CA THR A 397 0.69 -24.68 6.77
C THR A 397 -0.70 -24.05 6.76
N LEU A 398 -1.46 -24.26 5.69
CA LEU A 398 -2.87 -23.86 5.62
C LEU A 398 -3.74 -24.58 6.65
N GLY A 399 -3.46 -25.86 6.93
CA GLY A 399 -4.18 -26.67 7.92
C GLY A 399 -3.68 -26.50 9.36
N GLY A 400 -2.77 -25.56 9.62
CA GLY A 400 -2.24 -25.28 10.95
C GLY A 400 -0.73 -25.48 11.10
N LEU A 401 -0.27 -25.41 12.35
CA LEU A 401 1.15 -25.48 12.69
C LEU A 401 1.60 -26.92 12.90
N VAL A 402 2.48 -27.41 12.03
CA VAL A 402 3.15 -28.71 12.20
C VAL A 402 4.49 -28.49 12.88
N GLN A 403 4.74 -29.18 13.99
CA GLN A 403 5.94 -29.00 14.80
C GLN A 403 6.88 -30.18 14.65
N GLY A 404 8.18 -29.96 14.89
CA GLY A 404 9.12 -31.07 15.02
C GLY A 404 9.67 -31.63 13.71
N ILE A 405 9.52 -30.92 12.58
CA ILE A 405 9.95 -31.41 11.26
C ILE A 405 11.47 -31.26 11.10
N SER A 406 12.18 -32.36 10.84
CA SER A 406 13.62 -32.29 10.57
C SER A 406 13.92 -31.50 9.30
N HIS A 407 14.90 -30.59 9.37
CA HIS A 407 15.38 -29.82 8.22
C HIS A 407 15.81 -30.68 7.03
N LYS A 408 16.22 -31.94 7.27
CA LYS A 408 16.61 -32.89 6.22
C LYS A 408 15.47 -33.20 5.24
N TYR A 409 14.22 -33.11 5.70
CA TYR A 409 13.04 -33.31 4.86
C TYR A 409 12.62 -32.05 4.10
N CYS A 410 13.20 -30.90 4.40
CA CYS A 410 12.79 -29.61 3.85
C CYS A 410 13.54 -29.29 2.55
N ARG A 411 12.79 -28.88 1.51
CA ARG A 411 13.33 -28.28 0.28
C ARG A 411 12.76 -26.88 0.10
N PHE A 412 13.59 -25.95 -0.40
CA PHE A 412 13.14 -24.58 -0.66
C PHE A 412 12.10 -24.52 -1.77
N ILE A 413 11.02 -23.78 -1.51
CA ILE A 413 10.12 -23.29 -2.56
C ILE A 413 10.38 -21.80 -2.82
N HIS A 414 10.51 -21.01 -1.75
CA HIS A 414 10.72 -19.57 -1.87
C HIS A 414 11.50 -19.04 -0.66
N ARG A 415 12.59 -18.33 -0.93
CA ARG A 415 13.38 -17.69 0.13
C ARG A 415 12.68 -16.43 0.63
N LYS A 416 12.78 -16.17 1.92
CA LYS A 416 12.23 -14.98 2.59
C LYS A 416 12.75 -13.71 1.91
N ASP A 417 11.81 -12.85 1.55
CA ASP A 417 12.09 -11.58 0.86
C ASP A 417 11.44 -10.37 1.55
N GLY A 418 10.98 -10.54 2.80
CA GLY A 418 10.36 -9.48 3.59
C GLY A 418 8.86 -9.29 3.34
N TYR A 419 8.23 -10.12 2.50
CA TYR A 419 6.81 -10.06 2.20
C TYR A 419 6.09 -11.35 2.56
N ALA A 420 4.80 -11.24 2.83
CA ALA A 420 3.87 -12.34 2.81
C ALA A 420 2.98 -12.25 1.57
N TYR A 421 2.52 -13.40 1.11
CA TYR A 421 1.81 -13.58 -0.16
C TYR A 421 0.56 -14.41 0.07
N THR A 422 -0.53 -14.00 -0.56
CA THR A 422 -1.76 -14.75 -0.74
C THR A 422 -2.25 -14.50 -2.17
N ASN A 423 -2.86 -15.52 -2.78
CA ASN A 423 -3.43 -15.45 -4.12
C ASN A 423 -4.95 -15.34 -4.04
#